data_AF-A0A0W7TGV0-F1
#
_entry.id   AF-A0A0W7TGV0-F1
#
_cell.length_a   1.000
_cell.length_b   1.000
_cell.length_c   1.000
_cell.angle_alpha   90.00
_cell.angle_beta   90.00
_cell.angle_gamma   90.00
#
_symmetry.space_group_name_H-M   'P 1'
#
loop_
_entity.id
_entity.type
_entity.pdbx_description
1 polymer ?
#
loop_
_entity_poly.entity_id
_entity_poly.type
_entity_poly.pdbx_seq_one_letter_code
_entity_poly.pdbx_strand_id
1 'polypeptide(L)'
;MEKYAENVIHIRNPENLRFLRNCNNASKYARGKYLVFLNNDTVVMEGWLDSLVKLIESRDDVGMVGSKFLYPDGTLQEAGGIVWSNGDGLNYGRGNDPSDYKYNYVREVDYISGASILIPRSLWNEIGGFDPRYTPAYFEDSDLASR
;
A
#
# COMPACT_ATOMS: atom_id res chain seq x y z
N MET A 1 -15.54 9.38 -19.39
CA MET A 1 -15.22 8.95 -18.02
C MET A 1 -16.26 9.47 -17.04
N GLU A 2 -16.65 10.75 -17.14
CA GLU A 2 -17.74 11.35 -16.35
C GLU A 2 -19.08 10.60 -16.39
N LYS A 3 -19.40 9.92 -17.49
CA LYS A 3 -20.58 9.02 -17.55
C LYS A 3 -20.52 7.83 -16.57
N TYR A 4 -19.33 7.44 -16.14
CA TYR A 4 -19.08 6.22 -15.36
C TYR A 4 -18.46 6.49 -13.98
N ALA A 5 -17.74 7.60 -13.82
CA ALA A 5 -17.12 8.00 -12.55
C ALA A 5 -16.87 9.51 -12.51
N GLU A 6 -17.13 10.10 -11.35
CA GLU A 6 -16.76 11.48 -11.01
C GLU A 6 -15.41 11.51 -10.28
N ASN A 7 -14.73 12.65 -10.27
CA ASN A 7 -13.46 12.86 -9.58
C ASN A 7 -12.29 11.93 -10.01
N VAL A 8 -12.36 11.39 -11.23
CA VAL A 8 -11.29 10.56 -11.79
C VAL A 8 -10.40 11.39 -12.71
N ILE A 9 -9.10 11.40 -12.41
CA ILE A 9 -8.05 11.93 -13.29
C ILE A 9 -7.34 10.73 -13.93
N HIS A 10 -7.41 10.63 -15.25
CA HIS A 10 -6.73 9.57 -15.99
C HIS A 10 -5.45 10.11 -16.64
N ILE A 11 -4.33 9.46 -16.31
CA ILE A 11 -3.01 9.81 -16.81
C ILE A 11 -2.55 8.67 -17.70
N ARG A 12 -2.25 8.98 -18.97
CA ARG A 12 -1.69 8.03 -19.93
C ARG A 12 -0.24 8.39 -20.21
N ASN A 13 0.67 7.48 -19.88
CA ASN A 13 2.08 7.62 -20.18
C ASN A 13 2.36 7.26 -21.66
N PRO A 14 3.36 7.88 -22.32
CA PRO A 14 3.76 7.53 -23.68
C PRO A 14 4.42 6.14 -23.76
N GLU A 15 4.96 5.65 -22.65
CA GLU A 15 5.61 4.34 -22.53
C GLU A 15 5.12 3.58 -21.28
N ASN A 16 5.42 2.28 -21.22
CA ASN A 16 5.05 1.46 -20.07
C ASN A 16 6.02 1.67 -18.90
N LEU A 17 5.62 2.54 -17.97
CA LEU A 17 6.38 2.86 -16.75
C LEU A 17 6.41 1.74 -15.70
N ARG A 18 5.66 0.64 -15.90
CA ARG A 18 5.46 -0.44 -14.90
C ARG A 18 4.92 0.13 -13.58
N PHE A 19 4.91 -0.66 -12.51
CA PHE A 19 4.28 -0.25 -11.25
C PHE A 19 4.99 0.96 -10.61
N LEU A 20 6.27 0.78 -10.30
CA LEU A 20 7.05 1.73 -9.51
C LEU A 20 7.07 3.14 -10.10
N ARG A 21 7.53 3.26 -11.37
CA ARG A 21 7.64 4.59 -12.00
C ARG A 21 6.27 5.19 -12.28
N ASN A 22 5.23 4.36 -12.49
CA ASN A 22 3.87 4.86 -12.67
C ASN A 22 3.31 5.44 -11.37
N CYS A 23 3.52 4.79 -10.21
CA CYS A 23 3.15 5.32 -8.90
C CYS A 23 3.87 6.66 -8.61
N ASN A 24 5.18 6.71 -8.84
CA ASN A 24 5.95 7.95 -8.72
C ASN A 24 5.44 9.05 -9.65
N ASN A 25 5.10 8.73 -10.90
CA ASN A 25 4.56 9.72 -11.84
C ASN A 25 3.17 10.21 -11.42
N ALA A 26 2.26 9.29 -11.08
CA ALA A 26 0.89 9.59 -10.72
C ALA A 26 0.78 10.40 -9.43
N SER A 27 1.66 10.15 -8.44
CA SER A 27 1.68 10.87 -7.16
C SER A 27 1.79 12.39 -7.33
N LYS A 28 2.44 12.87 -8.40
CA LYS A 28 2.62 14.31 -8.71
C LYS A 28 1.31 15.03 -9.00
N TYR A 29 0.27 14.30 -9.39
CA TYR A 29 -1.05 14.84 -9.74
C TYR A 29 -2.05 14.77 -8.58
N ALA A 30 -1.70 14.04 -7.51
CA ALA A 30 -2.56 13.91 -6.33
C ALA A 30 -2.56 15.20 -5.50
N ARG A 31 -3.74 15.55 -4.96
CA ARG A 31 -3.97 16.78 -4.17
C ARG A 31 -4.31 16.51 -2.70
N GLY A 32 -4.49 15.26 -2.32
CA GLY A 32 -4.89 14.87 -0.97
C GLY A 32 -3.82 15.14 0.09
N LYS A 33 -4.22 15.13 1.36
CA LYS A 33 -3.31 15.09 2.52
C LYS A 33 -2.50 13.79 2.52
N TYR A 34 -3.17 12.69 2.18
CA TYR A 34 -2.60 11.35 2.05
C TYR A 34 -2.52 10.93 0.58
N LEU A 35 -1.55 10.08 0.29
CA LEU A 35 -1.51 9.28 -0.92
C LEU A 35 -1.95 7.87 -0.57
N VAL A 36 -2.82 7.30 -1.40
CA VAL A 36 -3.22 5.90 -1.32
C VAL A 36 -2.85 5.23 -2.63
N PHE A 37 -1.96 4.24 -2.56
CA PHE A 37 -1.66 3.36 -3.67
C PHE A 37 -2.53 2.13 -3.54
N LEU A 38 -3.35 1.86 -4.54
CA LEU A 38 -4.28 0.74 -4.58
C LEU A 38 -4.15 0.04 -5.93
N ASN A 39 -3.88 -1.26 -5.92
CA ASN A 39 -3.79 -2.03 -7.14
C ASN A 39 -5.15 -2.13 -7.85
N ASN A 40 -5.12 -2.15 -9.18
CA ASN A 40 -6.30 -2.12 -10.04
C ASN A 40 -7.09 -3.45 -10.09
N ASP A 41 -6.56 -4.51 -9.49
CA ASP A 41 -7.16 -5.84 -9.36
C ASP A 41 -7.69 -6.12 -7.94
N THR A 42 -7.86 -5.07 -7.13
CA THR A 42 -8.36 -5.17 -5.75
C THR A 42 -9.87 -4.92 -5.67
N VAL A 43 -10.50 -5.56 -4.69
CA VAL A 43 -11.86 -5.24 -4.25
C VAL A 43 -11.77 -4.72 -2.82
N VAL A 44 -12.25 -3.51 -2.60
CA VAL A 44 -12.22 -2.87 -1.28
C VAL A 44 -13.43 -3.28 -0.46
N MET A 45 -13.24 -3.44 0.85
CA MET A 45 -14.32 -3.74 1.80
C MET A 45 -14.87 -2.45 2.43
N GLU A 46 -16.06 -2.52 3.00
CA GLU A 46 -16.67 -1.41 3.72
C GLU A 46 -15.72 -0.90 4.84
N GLY A 47 -15.56 0.42 4.93
CA GLY A 47 -14.72 1.06 5.95
C GLY A 47 -13.20 0.88 5.78
N TRP A 48 -12.72 0.30 4.67
CA TRP A 48 -11.28 0.06 4.45
C TRP A 48 -10.46 1.34 4.59
N LEU A 49 -10.83 2.40 3.88
CA LEU A 49 -10.08 3.66 3.87
C LEU A 49 -10.23 4.42 5.19
N ASP A 50 -11.42 4.45 5.77
CA ASP A 50 -11.68 5.11 7.05
C ASP A 50 -10.82 4.51 8.16
N SER A 51 -10.61 3.19 8.14
CA SER A 51 -9.78 2.49 9.12
C SER A 51 -8.30 2.87 8.98
N LEU A 52 -7.79 2.97 7.75
CA LEU A 52 -6.42 3.41 7.49
C LEU A 52 -6.21 4.88 7.91
N VAL A 53 -7.13 5.77 7.53
CA VAL A 53 -7.06 7.20 7.88
C VAL A 53 -7.14 7.39 9.39
N LYS A 54 -8.06 6.70 10.08
CA LYS A 54 -8.16 6.77 11.54
C LYS A 54 -6.88 6.33 12.23
N LEU A 55 -6.24 5.26 11.77
CA LEU A 55 -5.00 4.77 12.37
C LEU A 55 -3.87 5.77 12.20
N ILE A 56 -3.63 6.26 10.99
CA ILE A 56 -2.54 7.20 10.73
C ILE A 56 -2.75 8.56 11.41
N GLU A 57 -4.01 8.96 11.65
CA GLU A 57 -4.33 10.20 12.38
C GLU A 57 -4.35 10.01 13.90
N SER A 58 -4.42 8.78 14.40
CA SER A 58 -4.45 8.50 15.83
C SER A 58 -3.08 8.63 16.51
N ARG A 59 -2.00 8.69 15.72
CA ARG A 59 -0.63 8.57 16.18
C ARG A 59 0.33 9.37 15.30
N ASP A 60 1.15 10.21 15.93
CA ASP A 60 2.14 11.04 15.22
C ASP A 60 3.42 10.27 14.84
N ASP A 61 3.58 9.03 15.31
CA ASP A 61 4.74 8.16 15.07
C ASP A 61 4.52 7.14 13.93
N VAL A 62 3.40 7.23 13.20
CA VAL A 62 3.05 6.31 12.11
C VAL A 62 3.38 6.93 10.75
N GLY A 63 4.42 6.40 10.09
CA GLY A 63 4.84 6.85 8.76
C GLY A 63 3.93 6.36 7.62
N MET A 64 3.45 5.12 7.67
CA MET A 64 2.53 4.57 6.68
C MET A 64 1.66 3.46 7.28
N VAL A 65 0.52 3.18 6.64
CA VAL A 65 -0.42 2.12 7.06
C VAL A 65 -0.89 1.31 5.86
N GLY A 66 -1.27 0.05 6.11
CA GLY A 66 -1.59 -0.93 5.08
C GLY A 66 -2.85 -1.72 5.39
N SER A 67 -3.49 -2.23 4.34
CA SER A 67 -4.65 -3.12 4.48
C SER A 67 -4.22 -4.55 4.80
N LYS A 68 -5.08 -5.28 5.51
CA LYS A 68 -5.07 -6.75 5.51
C LYS A 68 -5.68 -7.24 4.21
N PHE A 69 -5.04 -8.19 3.53
CA PHE A 69 -5.49 -8.72 2.25
C PHE A 69 -6.14 -10.09 2.38
N LEU A 70 -7.21 -10.29 1.63
CA LEU A 70 -7.90 -11.58 1.48
C LEU A 70 -7.80 -12.03 0.02
N TYR A 71 -7.63 -13.33 -0.19
CA TYR A 71 -7.85 -13.92 -1.50
C TYR A 71 -9.35 -13.93 -1.85
N PRO A 72 -9.71 -14.06 -3.15
CA PRO A 72 -11.11 -14.13 -3.56
C PRO A 72 -11.91 -15.29 -2.95
N ASP A 73 -11.25 -16.36 -2.52
CA ASP A 73 -11.85 -17.48 -1.81
C ASP A 73 -12.08 -17.23 -0.31
N GLY A 74 -11.71 -16.02 0.16
CA GLY A 74 -11.86 -15.60 1.55
C GLY A 74 -10.69 -15.99 2.46
N THR A 75 -9.67 -16.70 1.97
CA THR A 75 -8.49 -17.03 2.78
C THR A 75 -7.58 -15.83 2.98
N LEU A 76 -6.80 -15.81 4.08
CA LEU A 76 -5.88 -14.72 4.36
C LEU A 76 -4.74 -14.70 3.33
N GLN A 77 -4.58 -13.61 2.60
CA GLN A 77 -3.45 -13.42 1.69
C GLN A 77 -2.24 -12.88 2.47
N GLU A 78 -2.46 -11.87 3.30
CA GLU A 78 -1.43 -11.19 4.04
C GLU A 78 -2.03 -10.30 5.16
N ALA A 79 -1.47 -10.35 6.35
CA ALA A 79 -1.76 -9.42 7.47
C ALA A 79 -0.56 -8.52 7.82
N GLY A 80 0.33 -8.29 6.84
CA GLY A 80 1.58 -7.52 6.92
C GLY A 80 2.80 -8.35 6.54
N GLY A 81 3.87 -7.68 6.13
CA GLY A 81 5.13 -8.27 5.69
C GLY A 81 6.13 -8.48 6.83
N ILE A 82 6.94 -9.52 6.70
CA ILE A 82 8.10 -9.81 7.56
C ILE A 82 9.35 -9.90 6.68
N VAL A 83 10.43 -9.24 7.10
CA VAL A 83 11.77 -9.40 6.51
C VAL A 83 12.64 -10.16 7.50
N TRP A 84 13.00 -11.38 7.15
CA TRP A 84 13.87 -12.22 8.00
C TRP A 84 15.32 -11.75 7.95
N SER A 85 16.12 -12.16 8.92
CA SER A 85 17.55 -11.78 9.01
C SER A 85 18.40 -12.25 7.83
N ASN A 86 17.91 -13.21 7.04
CA ASN A 86 18.54 -13.68 5.81
C ASN A 86 18.10 -12.89 4.56
N GLY A 87 17.23 -11.89 4.71
CA GLY A 87 16.68 -11.07 3.62
C GLY A 87 15.41 -11.62 2.99
N ASP A 88 14.89 -12.77 3.43
CA ASP A 88 13.67 -13.33 2.86
C ASP A 88 12.42 -12.56 3.32
N GLY A 89 11.51 -12.31 2.37
CA GLY A 89 10.20 -11.73 2.64
C GLY A 89 9.14 -12.81 2.91
N LEU A 90 8.25 -12.56 3.87
CA LEU A 90 7.10 -13.40 4.16
C LEU A 90 5.84 -12.57 4.36
N ASN A 91 4.76 -12.98 3.70
CA ASN A 91 3.41 -12.46 3.94
C ASN A 91 2.81 -13.17 5.17
N TYR A 92 2.70 -12.46 6.28
CA TYR A 92 2.25 -13.05 7.54
C TYR A 92 0.81 -13.58 7.45
N GLY A 93 0.63 -14.84 7.85
CA GLY A 93 -0.68 -15.49 7.90
C GLY A 93 -1.20 -16.00 6.55
N ARG A 94 -0.39 -15.98 5.48
CA ARG A 94 -0.81 -16.48 4.18
C ARG A 94 -1.42 -17.88 4.26
N GLY A 95 -2.62 -18.04 3.71
CA GLY A 95 -3.40 -19.29 3.68
C GLY A 95 -4.10 -19.65 5.01
N ASN A 96 -4.03 -18.80 6.03
CA ASN A 96 -4.70 -19.06 7.31
C ASN A 96 -6.13 -18.50 7.31
N ASP A 97 -6.87 -18.78 8.38
CA ASP A 97 -8.19 -18.19 8.65
C ASP A 97 -8.04 -16.69 8.98
N PRO A 98 -8.62 -15.77 8.19
CA PRO A 98 -8.50 -14.33 8.43
C PRO A 98 -9.24 -13.83 9.67
N SER A 99 -10.12 -14.65 10.27
CA SER A 99 -10.89 -14.32 11.49
C SER A 99 -10.12 -14.60 12.79
N ASP A 100 -8.98 -15.32 12.71
CA ASP A 100 -8.14 -15.58 13.88
C ASP A 100 -7.71 -14.24 14.52
N TYR A 101 -7.87 -14.13 15.84
CA TYR A 101 -7.65 -12.90 16.61
C TYR A 101 -6.25 -12.34 16.39
N LYS A 102 -5.25 -13.19 16.12
CA LYS A 102 -3.86 -12.78 15.86
C LYS A 102 -3.66 -11.99 14.56
N TYR A 103 -4.69 -11.88 13.71
CA TYR A 103 -4.67 -11.07 12.48
C TYR A 103 -5.63 -9.87 12.54
N ASN A 104 -6.27 -9.61 13.68
CA ASN A 104 -7.36 -8.66 13.82
C ASN A 104 -7.07 -7.58 14.87
N TYR A 105 -5.82 -7.12 14.92
CA TYR A 105 -5.38 -5.98 15.72
C TYR A 105 -4.33 -5.15 14.98
N VAL A 106 -4.15 -3.90 15.40
CA VAL A 106 -3.13 -3.01 14.85
C VAL A 106 -1.75 -3.49 15.30
N ARG A 107 -0.83 -3.67 14.36
CA ARG A 107 0.54 -4.10 14.64
C ARG A 107 1.54 -3.39 13.75
N GLU A 108 2.74 -3.22 14.27
CA GLU A 108 3.91 -2.84 13.47
C GLU A 108 4.37 -4.05 12.65
N VAL A 109 4.85 -3.78 11.44
CA VAL A 109 5.26 -4.77 10.44
C VAL A 109 6.50 -4.26 9.72
N ASP A 110 7.32 -5.16 9.19
CA ASP A 110 8.58 -4.78 8.54
C ASP A 110 8.32 -4.08 7.19
N TYR A 111 7.25 -4.47 6.50
CA TYR A 111 6.77 -3.79 5.29
C TYR A 111 5.28 -4.00 5.07
N ILE A 112 4.70 -3.19 4.18
CA ILE A 112 3.32 -3.28 3.69
C ILE A 112 3.39 -3.49 2.19
N SER A 113 2.77 -4.55 1.67
CA SER A 113 2.71 -4.76 0.22
C SER A 113 2.17 -3.56 -0.54
N GLY A 114 2.83 -3.19 -1.65
CA GLY A 114 2.47 -2.08 -2.54
C GLY A 114 1.03 -2.07 -3.09
N ALA A 115 0.27 -3.14 -2.87
CA ALA A 115 -1.12 -3.29 -3.30
C ALA A 115 -2.13 -2.39 -2.56
N SER A 116 -1.83 -1.94 -1.34
CA SER A 116 -2.67 -1.03 -0.55
C SER A 116 -1.86 -0.31 0.52
N ILE A 117 -1.20 0.80 0.15
CA ILE A 117 -0.42 1.65 1.05
C ILE A 117 -1.11 3.00 1.20
N LEU A 118 -1.25 3.50 2.43
CA LEU A 118 -1.56 4.90 2.72
C LEU A 118 -0.36 5.56 3.41
N ILE A 119 0.09 6.68 2.86
CA ILE A 119 1.24 7.46 3.36
C ILE A 119 0.94 8.97 3.30
N PRO A 120 1.41 9.79 4.27
CA PRO A 120 1.30 11.24 4.20
C PRO A 120 2.01 11.77 2.95
N ARG A 121 1.35 12.65 2.19
CA ARG A 121 1.95 13.22 0.99
C ARG A 121 3.22 14.02 1.31
N SER A 122 3.28 14.64 2.49
CA SER A 122 4.49 15.32 2.98
C SER A 122 5.66 14.36 3.11
N LEU A 123 5.46 13.22 3.80
CA LEU A 123 6.49 12.21 3.98
C LEU A 123 6.92 11.59 2.65
N TRP A 124 5.96 11.26 1.77
CA TRP A 124 6.27 10.75 0.43
C TRP A 124 7.20 11.69 -0.36
N ASN A 125 6.93 13.00 -0.30
CA ASN A 125 7.76 14.00 -0.96
C ASN A 125 9.13 14.15 -0.29
N GLU A 126 9.19 14.05 1.03
CA GLU A 126 10.41 14.11 1.83
C GLU A 126 11.38 12.97 1.49
N ILE A 127 10.87 11.73 1.45
CA ILE A 127 11.69 10.54 1.18
C ILE A 127 11.91 10.28 -0.32
N GLY A 128 11.24 11.02 -1.21
CA GLY A 128 11.42 10.93 -2.67
C GLY A 128 10.62 9.82 -3.36
N GLY A 129 9.59 9.27 -2.71
CA GLY A 129 8.75 8.19 -3.24
C GLY A 129 9.47 6.84 -3.36
N PHE A 130 9.02 5.96 -4.25
CA PHE A 130 9.69 4.66 -4.47
C PHE A 130 11.05 4.83 -5.14
N ASP A 131 12.04 4.07 -4.69
CA ASP A 131 13.39 4.15 -5.25
C ASP A 131 13.47 3.47 -6.65
N PRO A 132 13.89 4.20 -7.71
CA PRO A 132 14.01 3.64 -9.06
C PRO A 132 14.97 2.45 -9.21
N ARG A 133 15.84 2.17 -8.24
CA ARG A 133 16.72 0.99 -8.21
C ARG A 133 15.95 -0.33 -8.21
N TYR A 134 14.71 -0.33 -7.71
CA TYR A 134 13.82 -1.49 -7.67
C TYR A 134 12.92 -1.64 -8.91
N THR A 135 13.29 -0.97 -10.01
CA THR A 135 12.53 -1.12 -11.26
C THR A 135 12.82 -2.47 -11.93
N PRO A 136 11.80 -3.14 -12.51
CA PRO A 136 10.43 -2.67 -12.73
C PRO A 136 9.45 -2.90 -11.58
N ALA A 137 9.78 -3.73 -10.60
CA ALA A 137 9.00 -4.06 -9.39
C ALA A 137 9.84 -4.94 -8.43
N TYR A 138 9.27 -5.19 -7.25
CA TYR A 138 9.77 -5.93 -6.10
C TYR A 138 10.74 -5.16 -5.20
N PHE A 139 10.49 -5.27 -3.88
CA PHE A 139 11.21 -4.65 -2.77
C PHE A 139 11.12 -3.14 -2.66
N GLU A 140 10.42 -2.44 -3.57
CA GLU A 140 10.18 -1.01 -3.48
C GLU A 140 9.35 -0.62 -2.26
N ASP A 141 8.45 -1.49 -1.83
CA ASP A 141 7.60 -1.33 -0.66
C ASP A 141 8.35 -1.63 0.65
N SER A 142 9.22 -2.64 0.62
CA SER A 142 10.15 -2.94 1.72
C SER A 142 11.17 -1.82 1.92
N ASP A 143 11.75 -1.30 0.82
CA ASP A 143 12.62 -0.12 0.85
C ASP A 143 11.88 1.11 1.37
N LEU A 144 10.66 1.36 0.91
CA LEU A 144 9.83 2.47 1.41
C LEU A 144 9.58 2.37 2.92
N ALA A 145 9.31 1.16 3.43
CA ALA A 145 9.07 0.91 4.85
C ALA A 145 10.31 1.16 5.72
N SER A 146 11.51 1.00 5.15
CA SER A 146 12.79 1.10 5.86
C SER A 146 13.36 2.52 5.96
N ARG A 147 12.74 3.48 5.27
CA ARG A 147 13.18 4.88 5.18
C ARG A 147 12.36 5.77 6.10
#